data_AF-A0A0K3B5K7-F1
#
_entry.id   AF-A0A0K3B5K7-F1
#
_cell.length_a   1.000
_cell.length_b   1.000
_cell.length_c   1.000
_cell.angle_alpha   90.00
_cell.angle_beta   90.00
_cell.angle_gamma   90.00
#
_symmetry.space_group_name_H-M   'P 1'
#
loop_
_entity.id
_entity.type
_entity.pdbx_description
1 polymer ?
#
loop_
_entity_poly.entity_id
_entity_poly.type
_entity_poly.pdbx_seq_one_letter_code
_entity_poly.pdbx_strand_id
1 'polypeptide(L)'
;MKDNGGELTEASDDPGGGPMTLNAPAPADAAKQNAAWEKCRPFLPDGGNVKPMSTEQLEAARRFAKCMRDKGITYPDPDPSSGGGDDAARLPDGIDIQDPAVRRKLDECTVETNQLGGPSK
;
A
#
# COMPACT_ATOMS: atom_id res chain seq x y z
N MET A 1 5.05 -29.77 16.62
CA MET A 1 4.79 -28.77 15.57
C MET A 1 5.41 -27.45 16.01
N LYS A 2 6.60 -27.09 15.50
CA LYS A 2 7.31 -25.83 15.83
C LYS A 2 7.62 -24.99 14.59
N ASP A 3 7.13 -25.41 13.43
CA ASP A 3 7.74 -25.01 12.16
C ASP A 3 6.92 -23.96 11.38
N ASN A 4 5.83 -23.46 12.00
CA ASN A 4 4.99 -22.37 11.49
C ASN A 4 4.87 -21.20 12.47
N GLY A 5 5.61 -21.22 13.59
CA GLY A 5 5.77 -20.07 14.46
C GLY A 5 7.22 -19.65 14.37
N GLY A 6 7.50 -18.53 13.69
CA GLY A 6 8.75 -17.84 13.97
C GLY A 6 8.75 -17.57 15.46
N GLU A 7 9.81 -17.97 16.16
CA GLU A 7 10.09 -17.41 17.46
C GLU A 7 10.20 -15.90 17.21
N LEU A 8 9.13 -15.17 17.53
CA LEU A 8 9.22 -13.76 17.85
C LEU A 8 10.08 -13.78 19.11
N THR A 9 11.40 -13.84 18.93
CA THR A 9 12.34 -13.58 19.99
C THR A 9 12.02 -12.16 20.42
N GLU A 10 11.23 -12.07 21.48
CA GLU A 10 11.07 -10.95 22.37
C GLU A 10 11.69 -9.66 21.83
N ALA A 11 10.93 -8.96 20.97
CA ALA A 11 10.85 -7.51 21.07
C ALA A 11 10.00 -7.17 22.31
N SER A 12 10.41 -7.71 23.45
CA SER A 12 9.97 -7.27 24.76
C SER A 12 10.72 -5.96 24.98
N ASP A 13 9.96 -4.87 25.12
CA ASP A 13 10.41 -3.51 25.44
C ASP A 13 10.64 -2.54 24.25
N ASP A 14 9.64 -2.37 23.39
CA ASP A 14 9.34 -1.02 22.88
C ASP A 14 7.87 -0.66 23.17
N PRO A 15 7.58 0.19 24.18
CA PRO A 15 6.25 0.71 24.44
C PRO A 15 5.94 1.80 23.41
N GLY A 16 5.74 1.40 22.16
CA GLY A 16 5.63 2.34 21.06
C GLY A 16 4.72 1.84 19.97
N GLY A 17 3.43 2.17 20.09
CA GLY A 17 2.63 2.53 18.92
C GLY A 17 3.21 3.79 18.26
N GLY A 18 4.45 3.70 17.79
CA GLY A 18 5.20 4.74 17.11
C GLY A 18 4.85 4.78 15.62
N PRO A 19 5.19 5.88 14.92
CA PRO A 19 4.82 6.06 13.53
C PRO A 19 5.37 4.91 12.68
N MET A 20 4.51 4.33 11.83
CA MET A 20 4.88 3.38 10.78
C MET A 20 5.95 4.01 9.88
N THR A 21 7.22 3.86 10.23
CA THR A 21 8.34 4.16 9.36
C THR A 21 8.60 2.89 8.56
N LEU A 22 8.33 2.92 7.26
CA LEU A 22 8.59 1.80 6.35
C LEU A 22 10.10 1.70 6.08
N ASN A 23 10.87 1.31 7.09
CA ASN A 23 12.26 0.92 6.89
C ASN A 23 12.31 -0.51 6.37
N ALA A 24 13.16 -0.75 5.37
CA ALA A 24 13.39 -2.10 4.87
C ALA A 24 13.90 -3.00 6.02
N PRO A 25 13.36 -4.22 6.18
CA PRO A 25 13.80 -5.12 7.25
C PRO A 25 15.27 -5.51 7.07
N ALA A 26 15.95 -5.84 8.17
CA ALA A 26 17.28 -6.42 8.09
C ALA A 26 17.26 -7.68 7.20
N PRO A 27 18.35 -8.01 6.48
CA PRO A 27 18.35 -9.11 5.52
C PRO A 27 17.89 -10.46 6.09
N ALA A 28 18.21 -10.73 7.36
CA ALA A 28 17.80 -11.94 8.07
C ALA A 28 16.27 -12.00 8.29
N ASP A 29 15.62 -10.86 8.55
CA ASP A 29 14.19 -10.79 8.75
C ASP A 29 13.43 -10.84 7.42
N ALA A 30 13.99 -10.24 6.36
CA ALA A 30 13.49 -10.39 4.99
C ALA A 30 13.46 -11.86 4.55
N ALA A 31 14.52 -12.63 4.86
CA ALA A 31 14.60 -14.05 4.53
C ALA A 31 13.52 -14.88 5.25
N LYS A 32 13.25 -14.59 6.53
CA LYS A 32 12.19 -15.25 7.31
C LYS A 32 10.80 -14.93 6.75
N GLN A 33 10.54 -13.68 6.38
CA GLN A 33 9.28 -13.25 5.77
C GLN A 33 9.05 -13.94 4.42
N ASN A 34 10.07 -14.00 3.57
CA ASN A 34 9.99 -14.70 2.27
C ASN A 34 9.70 -16.20 2.46
N ALA A 35 10.35 -16.85 3.42
CA ALA A 35 10.09 -18.25 3.74
C ALA A 35 8.66 -18.49 4.27
N ALA A 36 8.11 -17.55 5.03
CA ALA A 36 6.72 -17.59 5.47
C ALA A 36 5.75 -17.40 4.29
N TRP A 37 6.02 -16.44 3.40
CA TRP A 37 5.23 -16.19 2.19
C TRP A 37 5.18 -17.43 1.29
N GLU A 38 6.31 -18.06 1.00
CA GLU A 38 6.39 -19.28 0.18
C GLU A 38 5.52 -20.42 0.72
N LYS A 39 5.41 -20.56 2.04
CA LYS A 39 4.53 -21.57 2.66
C LYS A 39 3.04 -21.23 2.49
N CYS A 40 2.70 -19.94 2.40
CA CYS A 40 1.33 -19.48 2.19
C CYS A 40 0.91 -19.45 0.71
N ARG A 41 1.84 -19.25 -0.23
CA ARG A 41 1.57 -19.13 -1.68
C ARG A 41 0.68 -20.24 -2.26
N PRO A 42 0.84 -21.54 -1.93
CA PRO A 42 0.00 -22.60 -2.48
C PRO A 42 -1.49 -22.48 -2.09
N PHE A 43 -1.79 -21.71 -1.04
CA PHE A 43 -3.14 -21.52 -0.51
C PHE A 43 -3.78 -20.20 -0.97
N LEU A 44 -3.04 -19.36 -1.70
CA LEU A 44 -3.52 -18.09 -2.22
C LEU A 44 -4.03 -18.22 -3.66
N PRO A 45 -5.08 -17.48 -4.04
CA PRO A 45 -5.45 -17.31 -5.45
C PRO A 45 -4.25 -16.83 -6.28
N ASP A 46 -4.09 -17.40 -7.47
CA ASP A 46 -2.98 -17.11 -8.40
C ASP A 46 -1.59 -17.16 -7.75
N GLY A 47 -1.41 -17.94 -6.67
CA GLY A 47 -0.12 -18.08 -5.97
C GLY A 47 0.38 -16.81 -5.28
N GLY A 48 -0.54 -15.87 -5.00
CA GLY A 48 -0.22 -14.58 -4.39
C GLY A 48 0.38 -13.55 -5.35
N ASN A 49 0.33 -13.77 -6.66
CA ASN A 49 0.81 -12.80 -7.63
C ASN A 49 -0.13 -11.60 -7.74
N VAL A 50 0.43 -10.38 -7.81
CA VAL A 50 -0.36 -9.17 -8.06
C VAL A 50 -0.96 -9.21 -9.46
N LYS A 51 -2.27 -9.02 -9.55
CA LYS A 51 -2.94 -8.90 -10.85
C LYS A 51 -2.77 -7.47 -11.38
N PRO A 52 -2.57 -7.28 -12.70
CA PRO A 52 -2.67 -5.97 -13.33
C PRO A 52 -4.02 -5.31 -13.02
N MET A 53 -4.03 -3.98 -12.94
CA MET A 53 -5.27 -3.23 -12.72
C MET A 53 -6.24 -3.47 -13.87
N SER A 54 -7.55 -3.57 -13.56
CA SER A 54 -8.58 -3.51 -14.59
C SER A 54 -8.61 -2.11 -15.23
N THR A 55 -9.19 -2.00 -16.43
CA THR A 55 -9.38 -0.69 -17.09
C THR A 55 -10.13 0.30 -16.20
N GLU A 56 -11.15 -0.18 -15.49
CA GLU A 56 -11.95 0.64 -14.57
C GLU A 56 -11.12 1.14 -13.37
N GLN A 57 -10.32 0.26 -12.77
CA GLN A 57 -9.41 0.62 -11.68
C GLN A 57 -8.35 1.64 -12.13
N LEU A 58 -7.80 1.44 -13.33
CA LEU A 58 -6.83 2.36 -13.92
C LEU A 58 -7.44 3.74 -14.17
N GLU A 59 -8.67 3.80 -14.70
CA GLU A 59 -9.38 5.06 -14.88
C GLU A 59 -9.68 5.77 -13.57
N ALA A 60 -10.17 5.05 -12.55
CA ALA A 60 -10.40 5.62 -11.22
C ALA A 60 -9.10 6.18 -10.61
N ALA A 61 -7.99 5.44 -10.73
CA ALA A 61 -6.67 5.88 -10.28
C ALA A 61 -6.18 7.13 -11.05
N ARG A 62 -6.41 7.22 -12.36
CA ARG A 62 -6.09 8.43 -13.15
C ARG A 62 -6.93 9.63 -12.74
N ARG A 63 -8.22 9.45 -12.43
CA ARG A 63 -9.11 10.53 -11.96
C ARG A 63 -8.63 11.10 -10.63
N PHE A 64 -8.23 10.23 -9.70
CA PHE A 64 -7.65 10.65 -8.42
C PHE A 64 -6.32 11.37 -8.59
N ALA A 65 -5.39 10.81 -9.38
CA ALA A 65 -4.11 11.45 -9.67
C ALA A 65 -4.31 12.85 -10.26
N LYS A 66 -5.30 13.00 -11.15
CA LYS A 66 -5.71 14.30 -11.67
C LYS A 66 -6.24 15.24 -10.57
N CYS A 67 -7.15 14.79 -9.72
CA CYS A 67 -7.67 15.61 -8.62
C CYS A 67 -6.54 16.12 -7.72
N MET A 68 -5.60 15.26 -7.35
CA MET A 68 -4.45 15.62 -6.51
C MET A 68 -3.59 16.71 -7.17
N ARG A 69 -3.32 16.59 -8.48
CA ARG A 69 -2.63 17.62 -9.25
C ARG A 69 -3.41 18.94 -9.29
N ASP A 70 -4.72 18.88 -9.47
CA ASP A 70 -5.59 20.07 -9.47
C ASP A 70 -5.59 20.77 -8.08
N LYS A 71 -5.39 20.02 -6.98
CA LYS A 71 -5.21 20.57 -5.61
C LYS A 71 -3.76 21.00 -5.32
N GLY A 72 -2.88 20.98 -6.32
CA GLY A 72 -1.48 21.42 -6.23
C GLY A 72 -0.52 20.40 -5.61
N ILE A 73 -0.88 19.12 -5.59
CA ILE A 73 -0.01 18.02 -5.15
C ILE A 73 0.51 17.29 -6.38
N THR A 74 1.82 17.22 -6.56
CA THR A 74 2.45 16.47 -7.66
C THR A 74 2.23 14.97 -7.44
N TYR A 75 1.28 14.40 -8.18
CA TYR A 75 0.95 12.98 -8.13
C TYR A 75 1.12 12.33 -9.52
N PRO A 76 1.94 11.26 -9.65
CA PRO A 76 2.19 10.58 -10.91
C PRO A 76 0.96 9.79 -11.37
N ASP A 77 0.88 9.55 -12.67
CA ASP A 77 -0.15 8.67 -13.19
C ASP A 77 0.16 7.20 -12.85
N PRO A 78 -0.87 6.35 -12.64
CA PRO A 78 -0.71 4.93 -12.37
C PRO A 78 -0.14 4.18 -13.59
N ASP A 79 0.78 3.25 -13.34
CA ASP A 79 1.23 2.27 -14.34
C ASP A 79 0.23 1.10 -14.39
N PRO A 80 -0.36 0.77 -15.55
CA PRO A 80 -1.25 -0.39 -15.68
C PRO A 80 -0.57 -1.73 -15.35
N SER A 81 0.75 -1.80 -15.45
CA SER A 81 1.57 -2.99 -15.21
C SER A 81 1.99 -3.13 -13.75
N SER A 82 2.02 -2.03 -12.98
CA SER A 82 2.11 -2.11 -11.53
C SER A 82 0.74 -2.60 -11.05
N GLY A 83 0.59 -3.90 -10.87
CA GLY A 83 -0.57 -4.45 -10.16
C GLY A 83 -0.75 -3.72 -8.83
N GLY A 84 -1.93 -3.82 -8.22
CA GLY A 84 -2.29 -3.11 -6.97
C GLY A 84 -1.48 -3.49 -5.71
N GLY A 85 -0.22 -3.88 -5.86
CA GLY A 85 0.75 -4.10 -4.80
C GLY A 85 1.37 -2.80 -4.27
N ASP A 86 2.48 -2.98 -3.59
CA ASP A 86 3.25 -2.02 -2.82
C ASP A 86 3.62 -0.75 -3.60
N ASP A 87 3.96 -0.86 -4.89
CA ASP A 87 4.27 0.30 -5.74
C ASP A 87 3.05 1.17 -6.06
N ALA A 88 1.85 0.57 -6.17
CA ALA A 88 0.62 1.29 -6.47
C ALA A 88 0.07 2.06 -5.27
N ALA A 89 0.46 1.67 -4.05
CA ALA A 89 0.04 2.31 -2.80
C ALA A 89 1.06 3.35 -2.29
N ARG A 90 2.22 3.48 -2.94
CA ARG A 90 3.28 4.38 -2.50
C ARG A 90 2.97 5.82 -2.88
N LEU A 91 2.81 6.68 -1.86
CA LEU A 91 2.76 8.12 -2.06
C LEU A 91 4.09 8.62 -2.65
N PRO A 92 4.05 9.57 -3.60
CA PRO A 92 5.24 10.23 -4.12
C PRO A 92 6.13 10.82 -3.01
N ASP A 93 7.44 10.77 -3.26
CA ASP A 93 8.41 11.41 -2.37
C ASP A 93 8.12 12.92 -2.24
N GLY A 94 8.20 13.43 -1.02
CA GLY A 94 7.94 14.84 -0.71
C GLY A 94 6.48 15.18 -0.38
N ILE A 95 5.57 14.20 -0.35
CA ILE A 95 4.22 14.37 0.20
C ILE A 95 4.24 14.01 1.69
N ASP A 96 4.02 14.98 2.56
CA ASP A 96 3.83 14.73 3.99
C ASP A 96 2.37 14.34 4.28
N ILE A 97 2.12 13.05 4.48
CA ILE A 97 0.80 12.53 4.82
C ILE A 97 0.34 12.94 6.23
N GLN A 98 1.21 13.45 7.09
CA GLN A 98 0.84 13.96 8.41
C GLN A 98 0.41 15.43 8.36
N ASP A 99 0.69 16.14 7.27
CA ASP A 99 0.22 17.50 7.07
C ASP A 99 -1.33 17.51 6.94
N PRO A 100 -2.06 18.27 7.79
CA PRO A 100 -3.51 18.28 7.78
C PRO A 100 -4.11 18.88 6.49
N ALA A 101 -3.40 19.76 5.80
CA ALA A 101 -3.81 20.28 4.50
C ALA A 101 -3.64 19.22 3.39
N VAL A 102 -2.59 18.41 3.44
CA VAL A 102 -2.41 17.26 2.51
C VAL A 102 -3.49 16.21 2.75
N ARG A 103 -3.73 15.82 4.00
CA ARG A 103 -4.78 14.84 4.36
C ARG A 103 -6.16 15.28 3.88
N ARG A 104 -6.52 16.55 4.10
CA ARG A 104 -7.81 17.08 3.64
C ARG A 104 -7.95 16.97 2.11
N LYS A 105 -6.90 17.28 1.35
CA LYS A 105 -6.92 17.16 -0.12
C LYS A 105 -7.05 15.71 -0.58
N LEU A 106 -6.37 14.78 0.10
CA LEU A 106 -6.50 13.34 -0.17
C LEU A 106 -7.92 12.84 0.10
N ASP A 107 -8.51 13.23 1.23
CA ASP A 107 -9.88 12.86 1.60
C ASP A 107 -10.90 13.44 0.59
N GLU A 108 -10.76 14.72 0.24
CA GLU A 108 -11.58 15.38 -0.79
C GLU A 108 -11.49 14.63 -2.12
N CYS A 109 -10.27 14.36 -2.62
CA CYS A 109 -10.09 13.66 -3.88
C CYS A 109 -10.60 12.22 -3.85
N THR A 110 -10.52 11.55 -2.71
CA THR A 110 -11.06 10.20 -2.53
C THR A 110 -12.58 10.18 -2.68
N VAL A 111 -13.25 11.15 -2.06
CA VAL A 111 -14.71 11.33 -2.15
C VAL A 111 -15.14 11.78 -3.55
N GLU A 112 -14.47 12.80 -4.11
CA GLU A 112 -14.78 13.36 -5.44
C GLU A 112 -14.66 12.31 -6.55
N THR A 113 -13.71 11.38 -6.42
CA THR A 113 -13.41 10.38 -7.47
C THR A 113 -13.98 8.99 -7.19
N ASN A 114 -14.68 8.81 -6.06
CA ASN A 114 -15.20 7.53 -5.58
C ASN A 114 -14.13 6.41 -5.53
N GLN A 115 -12.90 6.76 -5.16
CA GLN A 115 -11.75 5.87 -5.32
C GLN A 115 -11.74 4.68 -4.34
N LEU A 116 -12.43 4.79 -3.19
CA LEU A 116 -12.51 3.74 -2.16
C LEU A 116 -13.68 2.77 -2.33
N GLY A 117 -14.38 2.79 -3.48
CA GLY A 117 -15.52 1.89 -3.70
C GLY A 117 -16.72 2.18 -2.80
N GLY A 118 -17.04 3.46 -2.57
CA GLY A 118 -18.33 3.86 -2.00
C GLY A 118 -19.48 3.57 -2.99
N PRO A 119 -20.70 3.28 -2.51
CA PRO A 119 -21.74 2.69 -3.33
C PRO A 119 -22.07 3.56 -4.54
N SER A 120 -21.97 2.96 -5.72
CA SER A 120 -22.73 3.37 -6.90
C SER A 120 -24.17 3.58 -6.48
N LYS A 121 -24.73 4.76 -6.77
CA LYS A 121 -26.19 4.90 -6.79
C LYS A 121 -26.78 3.90 -7.78
#